data_AF-A0A371F679-F1
#
_entry.id   AF-A0A371F679-F1
#
_cell.length_a   1.000
_cell.length_b   1.000
_cell.length_c   1.000
_cell.angle_alpha   90.00
_cell.angle_beta   90.00
_cell.angle_gamma   90.00
#
_symmetry.space_group_name_H-M   'P 1'
#
loop_
_entity.id
_entity.type
_entity.pdbx_description
1 polymer ?
#
loop_
_entity_poly.entity_id
_entity_poly.type
_entity_poly.pdbx_seq_one_letter_code
_entity_poly.pdbx_strand_id
1 'polypeptide(L)'
;MTRVDDSERLSTLVPVMEFVDSSLYFSKFNPIWTYDVFITFRGKDTRAKFVSHLHSSLSKAGVNTFLDDDNFPRGIGLTEGLLAAIEGSRICVVVFSTHYTESTWCLKELEKIIECHKTYGQLVVPIFYHVDPSHVRHQTGDFGEVLKAFAEKRFWDKSVLSRWGSVLTEAANFSGWDVSNHTRSEAKLIKEIVEDILRKLDNTLLSITEFPVGLESRIQEVIRFVENRSTKVCILGIWGMGGSGKTTTAKAIYNQIHHRFLGRSFIENIREVCETDCRGHAHLQEQLLSDLLKTNVKIHSVGMGTAMIENRLAGKKKVLIILDDVNEFGQLKNLCGNRRWFGEGSMVIITTRDLRLLTRLKVDYVYEMDKMDQNESLELF
;
A
#
# COMPACT_ATOMS: atom_id res chain seq x y z
N MET A 1 -5.13 -73.67 31.47
CA MET A 1 -5.17 -72.50 32.39
C MET A 1 -4.21 -71.48 31.81
N THR A 2 -4.69 -70.76 30.82
CA THR A 2 -3.94 -69.78 30.03
C THR A 2 -4.95 -68.68 29.72
N ARG A 3 -4.58 -67.47 30.14
CA ARG A 3 -5.43 -66.29 30.25
C ARG A 3 -5.97 -65.85 28.88
N VAL A 4 -7.24 -65.48 28.87
CA VAL A 4 -7.95 -64.82 27.78
C VAL A 4 -7.60 -63.34 27.86
N ASP A 5 -7.19 -62.80 26.72
CA ASP A 5 -6.82 -61.39 26.51
C ASP A 5 -8.07 -60.50 26.41
N ASP A 6 -7.91 -59.29 26.93
CA ASP A 6 -8.94 -58.26 27.12
C ASP A 6 -9.36 -57.52 25.83
N SER A 7 -10.66 -57.22 25.79
CA SER A 7 -11.37 -56.02 25.27
C SER A 7 -10.82 -55.30 24.02
N GLU A 8 -11.54 -55.35 22.90
CA GLU A 8 -12.59 -54.40 22.47
C GLU A 8 -12.10 -53.35 21.45
N ARG A 9 -12.73 -53.42 20.27
CA ARG A 9 -12.76 -52.38 19.23
C ARG A 9 -13.64 -51.22 19.72
N LEU A 10 -13.25 -49.97 19.45
CA LEU A 10 -14.05 -48.96 18.70
C LEU A 10 -13.52 -47.52 18.87
N SER A 11 -13.65 -46.75 17.78
CA SER A 11 -13.62 -45.28 17.66
C SER A 11 -12.25 -44.58 17.57
N THR A 12 -11.65 -44.61 16.38
CA THR A 12 -10.83 -43.48 15.92
C THR A 12 -11.76 -42.31 15.57
N LEU A 13 -11.88 -41.36 16.49
CA LEU A 13 -12.46 -40.04 16.25
C LEU A 13 -11.58 -39.29 15.24
N VAL A 14 -12.07 -39.13 14.02
CA VAL A 14 -11.55 -38.13 13.07
C VAL A 14 -11.97 -36.76 13.61
N PRO A 15 -11.05 -35.80 13.82
CA PRO A 15 -11.45 -34.46 14.21
C PRO A 15 -12.23 -33.84 13.05
N VAL A 16 -13.48 -33.46 13.33
CA VAL A 16 -14.27 -32.59 12.47
C VAL A 16 -13.48 -31.30 12.34
N MET A 17 -12.93 -31.06 11.16
CA MET A 17 -12.31 -29.80 10.78
C MET A 17 -13.47 -28.80 10.65
N GLU A 18 -13.70 -28.02 11.70
CA GLU A 18 -14.67 -26.92 11.66
C GLU A 18 -14.33 -26.02 10.47
N PHE A 19 -15.29 -25.90 9.55
CA PHE A 19 -15.24 -24.98 8.42
C PHE A 19 -15.10 -23.56 8.98
N VAL A 20 -13.89 -23.03 8.92
CA VAL A 20 -13.67 -21.61 9.14
C VAL A 20 -14.11 -20.89 7.87
N ASP A 21 -15.10 -20.03 8.02
CA ASP A 21 -15.70 -19.22 6.95
C ASP A 21 -14.61 -18.50 6.13
N SER A 22 -14.57 -18.78 4.83
CA SER A 22 -13.66 -18.20 3.82
C SER A 22 -13.72 -16.66 3.81
N SER A 23 -14.89 -16.10 4.14
CA SER A 23 -15.10 -14.65 4.28
C SER A 23 -14.31 -14.03 5.44
N LEU A 24 -14.10 -14.78 6.54
CA LEU A 24 -13.27 -14.35 7.68
C LEU A 24 -11.76 -14.47 7.42
N TYR A 25 -11.34 -15.24 6.42
CA TYR A 25 -9.94 -15.28 5.98
C TYR A 25 -9.64 -14.17 4.96
N PHE A 26 -10.59 -13.80 4.10
CA PHE A 26 -10.44 -12.64 3.23
C PHE A 26 -10.34 -11.31 3.99
N SER A 27 -10.97 -11.21 5.17
CA SER A 27 -10.81 -10.06 6.07
C SER A 27 -9.44 -9.98 6.75
N LYS A 28 -8.62 -11.05 6.71
CA LYS A 28 -7.22 -11.02 7.18
C LYS A 28 -6.23 -10.45 6.14
N PHE A 29 -6.59 -10.40 4.85
CA PHE A 29 -5.67 -9.99 3.77
C PHE A 29 -5.99 -8.62 3.16
N ASN A 30 -7.15 -8.05 3.48
CA ASN A 30 -7.36 -6.61 3.36
C ASN A 30 -7.38 -6.06 4.79
N PRO A 31 -6.40 -5.23 5.21
CA PRO A 31 -6.64 -4.43 6.40
C PRO A 31 -7.88 -3.60 6.07
N ILE A 32 -9.00 -3.90 6.73
CA ILE A 32 -10.16 -3.02 6.73
C ILE A 32 -9.67 -1.78 7.45
N TRP A 33 -9.17 -0.82 6.67
CA TRP A 33 -8.66 0.42 7.20
C TRP A 33 -9.84 1.18 7.79
N THR A 34 -9.89 1.25 9.11
CA THR A 34 -10.88 2.05 9.84
C THR A 34 -10.66 3.54 9.56
N TYR A 35 -9.42 3.96 9.32
CA TYR A 35 -9.05 5.35 9.07
C TYR A 35 -8.09 5.48 7.89
N ASP A 36 -8.22 6.57 7.15
CA ASP A 36 -7.25 6.95 6.12
C ASP A 36 -5.95 7.45 6.75
N VAL A 37 -6.07 8.27 7.80
CA VAL A 37 -4.92 8.91 8.45
C VAL A 37 -5.04 8.79 9.97
N PHE A 38 -3.95 8.39 10.63
CA PHE A 38 -3.74 8.58 12.06
C PHE A 38 -2.76 9.73 12.27
N ILE A 39 -3.06 10.68 13.16
CA ILE A 39 -2.16 11.77 13.52
C ILE A 39 -1.75 11.65 14.98
N THR A 40 -0.45 11.46 15.23
CA THR A 40 0.17 11.58 16.57
C THR A 40 0.94 12.88 16.68
N PHE A 41 0.81 13.53 17.83
CA PHE A 41 1.39 14.83 18.12
C PHE A 41 1.37 15.09 19.61
N ARG A 42 2.23 16.00 20.07
CA ARG A 42 2.17 16.50 21.44
C ARG A 42 1.03 17.50 21.59
N GLY A 43 -0.02 17.11 22.30
CA GLY A 43 -1.23 17.93 22.47
C GLY A 43 -0.98 19.33 23.04
N LYS A 44 -0.02 19.48 23.96
CA LYS A 44 0.33 20.78 24.56
C LYS A 44 0.99 21.76 23.58
N ASP A 45 1.63 21.25 22.53
CA ASP A 45 2.51 22.05 21.70
C ASP A 45 1.78 22.55 20.44
N THR A 46 1.04 21.66 19.79
CA THR A 46 0.58 21.85 18.40
C THR A 46 -0.93 21.76 18.19
N ARG A 47 -1.71 21.31 19.20
CA ARG A 47 -3.15 21.03 19.08
C ARG A 47 -3.94 22.20 18.50
N ALA A 48 -3.98 23.32 19.23
CA ALA A 48 -4.76 24.51 18.87
C ALA A 48 -4.11 25.37 17.78
N LYS A 49 -2.99 24.91 17.21
CA LYS A 49 -2.21 25.59 16.18
C LYS A 49 -2.23 24.73 14.92
N PHE A 50 -1.05 24.35 14.43
CA PHE A 50 -0.83 23.58 13.22
C PHE A 50 -1.73 22.33 13.07
N VAL A 51 -1.87 21.52 14.13
CA VAL A 51 -2.60 20.24 14.03
C VAL A 51 -4.10 20.46 13.80
N SER A 52 -4.72 21.44 14.47
CA SER A 52 -6.14 21.77 14.23
C SER A 52 -6.40 22.19 12.78
N HIS A 53 -5.49 22.95 12.18
CA HIS A 53 -5.59 23.39 10.80
C HIS A 53 -5.34 22.26 9.80
N LEU A 54 -4.37 21.38 10.09
CA LEU A 54 -4.09 20.20 9.29
C LEU A 54 -5.30 19.25 9.29
N HIS A 55 -5.81 18.92 10.48
CA HIS A 55 -6.99 18.06 10.64
C HIS A 55 -8.22 18.65 9.93
N SER A 56 -8.49 19.95 10.10
CA SER A 56 -9.59 20.62 9.39
C SER A 56 -9.44 20.56 7.87
N SER A 57 -8.22 20.70 7.36
CA SER A 57 -7.95 20.67 5.91
C SER A 57 -8.08 19.26 5.34
N LEU A 58 -7.62 18.24 6.07
CA LEU A 58 -7.83 16.82 5.72
C LEU A 58 -9.31 16.46 5.70
N SER A 59 -10.06 16.87 6.73
CA SER A 59 -11.51 16.65 6.80
C SER A 59 -12.26 17.31 5.65
N LYS A 60 -11.91 18.57 5.30
CA LYS A 60 -12.47 19.26 4.13
C LYS A 60 -12.15 18.56 2.79
N ALA A 61 -11.04 17.83 2.74
CA ALA A 61 -10.65 17.03 1.59
C ALA A 61 -11.28 15.62 1.57
N GLY A 62 -12.15 15.30 2.54
CA GLY A 62 -12.83 14.01 2.63
C GLY A 62 -11.99 12.88 3.22
N VAL A 63 -10.86 13.19 3.88
CA VAL A 63 -9.97 12.19 4.47
C VAL A 63 -10.46 11.80 5.87
N ASN A 64 -10.75 10.51 6.07
CA ASN A 64 -11.17 10.00 7.38
C ASN A 64 -9.97 9.91 8.34
N THR A 65 -9.87 10.86 9.27
CA THR A 65 -8.69 11.05 10.12
C THR A 65 -8.99 10.72 11.59
N PHE A 66 -8.17 9.87 12.20
CA PHE A 66 -8.12 9.71 13.66
C PHE A 66 -7.07 10.66 14.25
N LEU A 67 -7.49 11.46 15.23
CA LEU A 67 -6.65 12.43 15.92
C LEU A 67 -6.36 11.96 17.34
N ASP A 68 -5.10 11.70 17.67
CA ASP A 68 -4.75 11.31 19.04
C ASP A 68 -4.90 12.50 20.02
N ASP A 69 -5.80 12.40 21.00
CA ASP A 69 -5.99 13.42 22.02
C ASP A 69 -5.27 13.09 23.33
N ASP A 70 -4.01 13.50 23.41
CA ASP A 70 -3.18 13.53 24.62
C ASP A 70 -3.82 14.17 25.88
N ASN A 71 -4.92 14.95 25.76
CA ASN A 71 -5.57 15.66 26.88
C ASN A 71 -6.77 14.92 27.51
N PHE A 72 -7.18 13.77 26.99
CA PHE A 72 -8.25 12.98 27.62
C PHE A 72 -7.70 12.15 28.79
N PRO A 73 -8.39 12.12 29.96
CA PRO A 73 -8.05 11.17 31.03
C PRO A 73 -8.36 9.75 30.55
N ARG A 74 -7.33 8.99 30.17
CA ARG A 74 -7.49 7.64 29.61
C ARG A 74 -7.52 6.58 30.70
N GLY A 75 -8.62 5.84 30.78
CA GLY A 75 -8.69 4.56 31.48
C GLY A 75 -8.04 3.43 30.66
N ILE A 76 -7.86 2.26 31.28
CA ILE A 76 -7.14 1.10 30.71
C ILE A 76 -7.69 0.69 29.32
N GLY A 77 -9.01 0.76 29.10
CA GLY A 77 -9.67 0.42 27.83
C GLY A 77 -9.47 1.41 26.67
N LEU A 78 -9.03 2.65 26.92
CA LEU A 78 -8.71 3.62 25.85
C LEU A 78 -7.36 3.34 25.18
N THR A 79 -6.50 2.55 25.84
CA THR A 79 -5.17 2.19 25.32
C THR A 79 -5.27 1.18 24.18
N GLU A 80 -6.15 0.19 24.30
CA GLU A 80 -6.37 -0.83 23.26
C GLU A 80 -7.03 -0.21 22.02
N GLY A 81 -8.02 0.65 22.20
CA GLY A 81 -8.67 1.37 21.10
C GLY A 81 -7.71 2.27 20.31
N LEU A 82 -6.71 2.87 20.98
CA LEU A 82 -5.71 3.68 20.31
C LEU A 82 -4.74 2.85 19.47
N LEU A 83 -4.24 1.75 20.02
CA LEU A 83 -3.35 0.85 19.29
C LEU A 83 -4.07 0.23 18.09
N ALA A 84 -5.35 -0.13 18.26
CA ALA A 84 -6.21 -0.59 17.17
C ALA A 84 -6.44 0.50 16.11
N ALA A 85 -6.54 1.78 16.50
CA ALA A 85 -6.63 2.88 15.54
C ALA A 85 -5.33 3.03 14.72
N ILE A 86 -4.16 2.88 15.35
CA ILE A 86 -2.86 2.87 14.64
C ILE A 86 -2.82 1.70 13.66
N GLU A 87 -3.15 0.48 14.10
CA GLU A 87 -3.17 -0.71 13.25
C GLU A 87 -4.17 -0.58 12.09
N GLY A 88 -5.33 0.04 12.35
CA GLY A 88 -6.39 0.28 11.37
C GLY A 88 -6.21 1.51 10.48
N SER A 89 -5.02 2.15 10.47
CA SER A 89 -4.77 3.37 9.68
C SER A 89 -3.82 3.15 8.50
N ARG A 90 -4.15 3.75 7.34
CA ARG A 90 -3.32 3.62 6.11
C ARG A 90 -2.04 4.43 6.17
N ILE A 91 -2.15 5.65 6.69
CA ILE A 91 -1.06 6.62 6.80
C ILE A 91 -0.97 7.12 8.24
N CYS A 92 0.22 7.06 8.81
CA CYS A 92 0.53 7.60 10.13
C CYS A 92 1.34 8.88 9.98
N VAL A 93 0.72 10.02 10.32
CA VAL A 93 1.36 11.33 10.35
C VAL A 93 1.91 11.58 11.75
N VAL A 94 3.21 11.85 11.85
CA VAL A 94 3.90 12.09 13.12
C VAL A 94 4.34 13.54 13.17
N VAL A 95 3.73 14.35 14.05
CA VAL A 95 4.08 15.77 14.19
C VAL A 95 5.07 15.95 15.34
N PHE A 96 6.35 16.02 14.99
CA PHE A 96 7.42 16.29 15.94
C PHE A 96 7.45 17.76 16.32
N SER A 97 7.46 18.03 17.62
CA SER A 97 7.73 19.33 18.24
C SER A 97 8.93 19.19 19.19
N THR A 98 9.48 20.31 19.65
CA THR A 98 10.62 20.32 20.59
C THR A 98 10.36 19.49 21.86
N HIS A 99 9.13 19.49 22.37
CA HIS A 99 8.74 18.76 23.59
C HIS A 99 7.96 17.47 23.33
N TYR A 100 8.04 16.91 22.12
CA TYR A 100 7.36 15.66 21.76
C TYR A 100 7.71 14.50 22.72
N THR A 101 8.98 14.40 23.09
CA THR A 101 9.51 13.32 23.95
C THR A 101 9.12 13.44 25.42
N GLU A 102 8.52 14.55 25.84
CA GLU A 102 7.94 14.71 27.19
C GLU A 102 6.59 13.99 27.37
N SER A 103 6.12 13.28 26.34
CA SER A 103 4.95 12.40 26.43
C SER A 103 5.38 10.94 26.22
N THR A 104 5.20 10.13 27.26
CA THR A 104 5.39 8.68 27.15
C THR A 104 4.40 8.04 26.19
N TRP A 105 3.25 8.67 25.96
CA TRP A 105 2.24 8.19 25.03
C TRP A 105 2.65 8.43 23.59
N CYS A 106 3.05 9.66 23.24
CA CYS A 106 3.57 9.96 21.89
C CYS A 106 4.75 9.06 21.51
N LEU A 107 5.60 8.69 22.48
CA LEU A 107 6.67 7.73 22.26
C LEU A 107 6.12 6.32 21.98
N LYS A 108 5.22 5.79 22.83
CA LYS A 108 4.59 4.47 22.63
C LYS A 108 3.84 4.36 21.30
N GLU A 109 3.09 5.39 20.93
CA GLU A 109 2.42 5.48 19.63
C GLU A 109 3.43 5.40 18.49
N LEU A 110 4.55 6.14 18.59
CA LEU A 110 5.60 6.11 17.59
C LEU A 110 6.23 4.72 17.45
N GLU A 111 6.51 4.02 18.55
CA GLU A 111 7.01 2.63 18.50
C GLU A 111 6.00 1.71 17.82
N LYS A 112 4.70 1.84 18.13
CA LYS A 112 3.67 1.05 17.46
C LYS A 112 3.56 1.38 15.97
N ILE A 113 3.64 2.66 15.59
CA ILE A 113 3.63 3.10 14.19
C ILE A 113 4.80 2.46 13.43
N ILE A 114 6.01 2.47 13.99
CA ILE A 114 7.18 1.84 13.37
C ILE A 114 7.02 0.32 13.26
N GLU A 115 6.46 -0.33 14.29
CA GLU A 115 6.12 -1.75 14.24
C GLU A 115 5.12 -2.06 13.13
N CYS A 116 4.02 -1.30 13.03
CA CYS A 116 3.00 -1.46 12.00
C CYS A 116 3.52 -1.14 10.60
N HIS A 117 4.41 -0.18 10.46
CA HIS A 117 5.12 0.09 9.20
C HIS A 117 5.92 -1.14 8.74
N LYS A 118 6.72 -1.73 9.64
CA LYS A 118 7.52 -2.93 9.32
C LYS A 118 6.68 -4.17 9.03
N THR A 119 5.56 -4.31 9.74
CA THR A 119 4.73 -5.51 9.69
C THR A 119 3.71 -5.46 8.56
N TYR A 120 3.04 -4.32 8.38
CA TYR A 120 1.90 -4.16 7.48
C TYR A 120 2.17 -3.19 6.31
N GLY A 121 3.32 -2.51 6.29
CA GLY A 121 3.68 -1.58 5.21
C GLY A 121 2.92 -0.25 5.22
N GLN A 122 2.33 0.14 6.36
CA GLN A 122 1.68 1.45 6.52
C GLN A 122 2.63 2.60 6.16
N LEU A 123 2.12 3.69 5.60
CA LEU A 123 2.96 4.83 5.24
C LEU A 123 3.18 5.73 6.46
N VAL A 124 4.42 6.16 6.69
CA VAL A 124 4.76 7.11 7.77
C VAL A 124 5.17 8.44 7.17
N VAL A 125 4.55 9.54 7.64
CA VAL A 125 4.82 10.91 7.17
C VAL A 125 5.23 11.77 8.38
N PRO A 126 6.54 11.99 8.59
CA PRO A 126 6.99 12.88 9.64
C PRO A 126 6.80 14.36 9.24
N ILE A 127 6.31 15.17 10.18
CA ILE A 127 6.21 16.62 10.08
C ILE A 127 7.03 17.21 11.22
N PHE A 128 8.04 17.98 10.89
CA PHE A 128 8.94 18.63 11.84
C PHE A 128 8.46 20.07 12.09
N TYR A 129 7.69 20.25 13.17
CA TYR A 129 7.11 21.54 13.56
C TYR A 129 8.04 22.30 14.50
N HIS A 130 8.73 23.31 13.97
CA HIS A 130 9.73 24.11 14.71
C HIS A 130 10.83 23.28 15.40
N VAL A 131 11.18 22.14 14.81
CA VAL A 131 12.29 21.29 15.22
C VAL A 131 13.09 20.88 13.98
N ASP A 132 14.41 20.90 14.08
CA ASP A 132 15.27 20.44 12.99
C ASP A 132 15.17 18.91 12.84
N PRO A 133 14.93 18.37 11.63
CA PRO A 133 14.88 16.92 11.40
C PRO A 133 16.13 16.17 11.88
N SER A 134 17.32 16.79 11.79
CA SER A 134 18.58 16.21 12.26
C SER A 134 18.62 16.06 13.78
N HIS A 135 18.01 17.00 14.52
CA HIS A 135 17.89 16.93 15.98
C HIS A 135 16.98 15.78 16.41
N VAL A 136 15.89 15.53 15.68
CA VAL A 136 15.05 14.36 15.94
C VAL A 136 15.78 13.06 15.58
N ARG A 137 16.47 13.02 14.43
CA ARG A 137 17.17 11.83 13.92
C ARG A 137 18.33 11.40 14.79
N HIS A 138 19.12 12.35 15.32
CA HIS A 138 20.30 12.06 16.11
C HIS A 138 20.08 12.30 17.61
N GLN A 139 18.87 12.70 18.00
CA GLN A 139 18.50 13.08 19.36
C GLN A 139 19.50 14.09 19.96
N THR A 140 19.78 15.15 19.20
CA THR A 140 20.70 16.25 19.56
C THR A 140 19.95 17.58 19.70
N GLY A 141 20.66 18.65 20.09
CA GLY A 141 20.07 19.97 20.31
C GLY A 141 18.99 19.95 21.39
N ASP A 142 18.09 20.93 21.36
CA ASP A 142 17.03 21.07 22.38
C ASP A 142 16.14 19.82 22.48
N PHE A 143 15.83 19.18 21.36
CA PHE A 143 15.03 17.95 21.34
C PHE A 143 15.72 16.80 22.11
N GLY A 144 17.03 16.65 21.92
CA GLY A 144 17.85 15.67 22.64
C GLY A 144 17.96 15.95 24.13
N GLU A 145 18.15 17.22 24.51
CA GLU A 145 18.22 17.62 25.92
C GLU A 145 16.88 17.42 26.64
N VAL A 146 15.76 17.72 25.96
CA VAL A 146 14.41 17.43 26.48
C VAL A 146 14.20 15.93 26.70
N LEU A 147 14.63 15.08 25.74
CA LEU A 147 14.54 13.63 25.89
C LEU A 147 15.35 13.13 27.10
N LYS A 148 16.59 13.61 27.28
CA LYS A 148 17.44 13.22 28.42
C LYS A 148 16.85 13.66 29.76
N ALA A 149 16.46 14.93 29.88
CA ALA A 149 15.86 15.46 31.10
C ALA A 149 14.57 14.71 31.48
N PHE A 150 13.75 14.37 30.49
CA PHE A 150 12.55 13.58 30.73
C PHE A 150 12.85 12.14 31.13
N ALA A 151 13.85 11.51 30.51
CA ALA A 151 14.32 10.17 30.87
C ALA A 151 14.82 10.11 32.32
N GLU A 152 15.60 11.10 32.77
CA GLU A 152 16.07 11.22 34.14
C GLU A 152 14.90 11.38 35.12
N LYS A 153 13.95 12.27 34.81
CA LYS A 153 12.75 12.50 35.64
C LYS A 153 11.88 11.24 35.80
N ARG A 154 11.89 10.35 34.81
CA ARG A 154 11.13 9.09 34.81
C ARG A 154 11.95 7.87 35.23
N PHE A 155 13.21 8.07 35.61
CA PHE A 155 14.15 7.00 35.97
C PHE A 155 14.26 5.90 34.91
N TRP A 156 14.31 6.30 33.63
CA TRP A 156 14.51 5.35 32.53
C TRP A 156 15.93 4.82 32.51
N ASP A 157 16.05 3.51 32.33
CA ASP A 157 17.34 2.89 32.09
C ASP A 157 17.85 3.17 30.66
N LYS A 158 19.12 2.83 30.43
CA LYS A 158 19.77 3.01 29.12
C LYS A 158 19.10 2.20 28.00
N SER A 159 18.46 1.07 28.31
CA SER A 159 17.80 0.22 27.32
C SER A 159 16.52 0.88 26.80
N VAL A 160 15.74 1.49 27.68
CA VAL A 160 14.53 2.24 27.32
C VAL A 160 14.90 3.46 26.46
N LEU A 161 15.94 4.20 26.86
CA LEU A 161 16.42 5.35 26.10
C LEU A 161 16.94 4.94 24.71
N SER A 162 17.70 3.84 24.63
CA SER A 162 18.20 3.31 23.35
C SER A 162 17.07 2.87 22.43
N ARG A 163 16.02 2.24 22.99
CA ARG A 163 14.85 1.79 22.22
C ARG A 163 14.09 2.98 21.63
N TRP A 164 13.79 4.00 22.43
CA TRP A 164 13.14 5.22 21.94
C TRP A 164 14.02 5.99 20.95
N GLY A 165 15.33 6.07 21.19
CA GLY A 165 16.28 6.68 20.26
C GLY A 165 16.26 6.00 18.88
N SER A 166 16.23 4.67 18.85
CA SER A 166 16.12 3.90 17.60
C SER A 166 14.83 4.22 16.84
N VAL A 167 13.70 4.21 17.54
CA VAL A 167 12.37 4.51 16.96
C VAL A 167 12.29 5.94 16.41
N LEU A 168 12.81 6.92 17.15
CA LEU A 168 12.90 8.33 16.71
C LEU A 168 13.79 8.49 15.48
N THR A 169 14.95 7.83 15.47
CA THR A 169 15.88 7.82 14.35
C THR A 169 15.20 7.29 13.10
N GLU A 170 14.51 6.16 13.23
CA GLU A 170 13.81 5.50 12.12
C GLU A 170 12.67 6.37 11.58
N ALA A 171 11.83 6.92 12.47
CA ALA A 171 10.75 7.81 12.07
C ALA A 171 11.27 9.07 11.34
N ALA A 172 12.39 9.65 11.79
CA ALA A 172 13.01 10.83 11.17
C ALA A 172 13.79 10.52 9.87
N ASN A 173 13.94 9.24 9.50
CA ASN A 173 14.53 8.85 8.23
C ASN A 173 13.51 8.78 7.08
N PHE A 174 12.21 8.78 7.37
CA PHE A 174 11.19 8.89 6.33
C PHE A 174 11.19 10.28 5.68
N SER A 175 10.76 10.33 4.42
CA SER A 175 10.55 11.60 3.71
C SER A 175 9.40 12.36 4.35
N GLY A 176 9.70 13.55 4.87
CA GLY A 176 8.75 14.36 5.63
C GLY A 176 8.76 15.84 5.27
N TRP A 177 8.10 16.62 6.10
CA TRP A 177 7.89 18.06 5.90
C TRP A 177 8.54 18.84 7.04
N ASP A 178 9.39 19.81 6.71
CA ASP A 178 9.99 20.70 7.69
C ASP A 178 9.30 22.07 7.64
N VAL A 179 8.52 22.36 8.68
CA VAL A 179 7.70 23.57 8.76
C VAL A 179 8.57 24.83 8.79
N SER A 180 9.77 24.75 9.35
CA SER A 180 10.68 25.89 9.50
C SER A 180 11.36 26.26 8.18
N ASN A 181 11.63 25.27 7.32
CA ASN A 181 12.38 25.44 6.08
C ASN A 181 11.51 25.51 4.81
N HIS A 182 10.28 25.00 4.82
CA HIS A 182 9.52 24.83 3.56
C HIS A 182 8.80 26.09 3.06
N THR A 183 8.26 26.97 3.93
CA THR A 183 7.55 28.18 3.47
C THR A 183 7.49 29.29 4.53
N ARG A 184 7.21 30.54 4.11
CA ARG A 184 6.82 31.62 5.03
C ARG A 184 5.37 31.51 5.54
N SER A 185 4.60 30.48 5.15
CA SER A 185 3.15 30.40 5.39
C SER A 185 2.69 28.96 5.67
N GLU A 186 2.38 28.67 6.93
CA GLU A 186 1.84 27.37 7.38
C GLU A 186 0.62 26.92 6.56
N ALA A 187 -0.28 27.84 6.17
CA ALA A 187 -1.46 27.51 5.37
C ALA A 187 -1.12 26.90 3.99
N LYS A 188 -0.03 27.37 3.36
CA LYS A 188 0.42 26.84 2.06
C LYS A 188 1.02 25.46 2.24
N LEU A 189 1.85 25.31 3.28
CA LEU A 189 2.43 24.03 3.64
C LEU A 189 1.36 22.97 3.96
N ILE A 190 0.32 23.33 4.73
CA ILE A 190 -0.79 22.43 5.02
C ILE A 190 -1.48 21.98 3.73
N LYS A 191 -1.69 22.90 2.77
CA LYS A 191 -2.27 22.53 1.47
C LYS A 191 -1.39 21.51 0.73
N GLU A 192 -0.08 21.74 0.68
CA GLU A 192 0.88 20.83 0.04
C GLU A 192 0.93 19.45 0.74
N ILE A 193 0.88 19.43 2.07
CA ILE A 193 0.78 18.20 2.88
C ILE A 193 -0.51 17.45 2.58
N VAL A 194 -1.67 18.13 2.52
CA VAL A 194 -2.95 17.49 2.20
C VAL A 194 -2.95 16.92 0.79
N GLU A 195 -2.43 17.65 -0.20
CA GLU A 195 -2.29 17.15 -1.58
C GLU A 195 -1.35 15.92 -1.66
N ASP A 196 -0.29 15.90 -0.86
CA ASP A 196 0.60 14.75 -0.75
C ASP A 196 -0.04 13.54 -0.06
N ILE A 197 -0.78 13.75 1.02
CA ILE A 197 -1.57 12.72 1.69
C ILE A 197 -2.63 12.16 0.74
N LEU A 198 -3.39 13.01 0.04
CA LEU A 198 -4.37 12.57 -0.94
C LEU A 198 -3.73 11.72 -2.06
N ARG A 199 -2.56 12.11 -2.57
CA ARG A 199 -1.82 11.31 -3.56
C ARG A 199 -1.35 9.95 -3.02
N LYS A 200 -1.02 9.88 -1.73
CA LYS A 200 -0.68 8.63 -1.04
C LYS A 200 -1.92 7.77 -0.75
N LEU A 201 -3.07 8.39 -0.47
CA LEU A 201 -4.37 7.74 -0.27
C LEU A 201 -5.04 7.32 -1.58
N ASP A 202 -4.68 7.94 -2.71
CA ASP A 202 -4.95 7.53 -4.10
C ASP A 202 -4.24 6.20 -4.46
N ASN A 203 -4.15 5.32 -3.47
CA ASN A 203 -4.06 3.87 -3.49
C ASN A 203 -5.48 3.29 -3.55
N THR A 204 -6.29 3.78 -4.49
CA THR A 204 -7.62 3.28 -4.79
C THR A 204 -7.51 1.80 -5.12
N LEU A 205 -8.07 0.96 -4.25
CA LEU A 205 -8.22 -0.46 -4.54
C LEU A 205 -9.17 -0.59 -5.73
N LEU A 206 -8.81 -1.43 -6.69
CA LEU A 206 -9.70 -1.78 -7.77
C LEU A 206 -10.84 -2.63 -7.19
N SER A 207 -12.09 -2.30 -7.52
CA SER A 207 -13.23 -3.08 -7.07
C SER A 207 -13.12 -4.52 -7.57
N ILE A 208 -13.11 -5.45 -6.62
CA ILE A 208 -13.21 -6.90 -6.88
C ILE A 208 -14.64 -7.31 -6.55
N THR A 209 -15.09 -8.46 -7.08
CA THR A 209 -16.36 -9.07 -6.68
C THR A 209 -16.42 -9.28 -5.16
N GLU A 210 -17.60 -9.16 -4.57
CA GLU A 210 -17.83 -9.35 -3.12
C GLU A 210 -17.58 -10.79 -2.66
N PHE A 211 -17.62 -11.76 -3.59
CA PHE A 211 -17.43 -13.19 -3.33
C PHE A 211 -16.27 -13.78 -4.14
N PRO A 212 -15.01 -13.47 -3.79
CA PRO A 212 -13.83 -13.99 -4.47
C PRO A 212 -13.53 -15.44 -4.06
N VAL A 213 -13.76 -16.40 -4.95
CA VAL A 213 -13.44 -17.83 -4.70
C VAL A 213 -12.08 -18.20 -5.29
N GLY A 214 -11.26 -18.93 -4.51
CA GLY A 214 -9.99 -19.50 -5.00
C GLY A 214 -8.89 -18.48 -5.30
N LEU A 215 -9.07 -17.21 -4.94
CA LEU A 215 -8.16 -16.13 -5.34
C LEU A 215 -6.84 -16.13 -4.56
N GLU A 216 -6.86 -16.51 -3.28
CA GLU A 216 -5.69 -16.47 -2.40
C GLU A 216 -4.53 -17.34 -2.90
N SER A 217 -4.80 -18.59 -3.30
CA SER A 217 -3.79 -19.50 -3.84
C SER A 217 -3.15 -18.95 -5.12
N ARG A 218 -3.98 -18.42 -6.02
CA ARG A 218 -3.57 -17.84 -7.32
C ARG A 218 -2.70 -16.61 -7.13
N ILE A 219 -3.07 -15.75 -6.18
CA ILE A 219 -2.33 -14.54 -5.87
C ILE A 219 -0.99 -14.87 -5.22
N GLN A 220 -0.94 -15.81 -4.28
CA GLN A 220 0.31 -16.22 -3.62
C GLN A 220 1.34 -16.77 -4.60
N GLU A 221 0.92 -17.55 -5.60
CA GLU A 221 1.83 -18.07 -6.62
C GLU A 221 2.46 -16.93 -7.43
N VAL A 222 1.65 -15.96 -7.85
CA VAL A 222 2.12 -14.77 -8.56
C VAL A 222 3.04 -13.92 -7.68
N ILE A 223 2.72 -13.72 -6.40
CA ILE A 223 3.54 -12.93 -5.48
C ILE A 223 4.91 -13.56 -5.28
N ARG A 224 4.98 -14.89 -5.06
CA ARG A 224 6.27 -15.60 -4.97
C ARG A 224 7.11 -15.39 -6.21
N PHE A 225 6.49 -15.38 -7.40
CA PHE A 225 7.19 -15.06 -8.64
C PHE A 225 7.74 -13.63 -8.65
N VAL A 226 6.95 -12.64 -8.20
CA VAL A 226 7.35 -11.23 -8.12
C VAL A 226 8.54 -11.03 -7.17
N GLU A 227 8.47 -11.61 -5.98
CA GLU A 227 9.46 -11.38 -4.91
C GLU A 227 10.84 -11.92 -5.26
N ASN A 228 10.90 -13.01 -6.02
CA ASN A 228 12.14 -13.61 -6.47
C ASN A 228 12.86 -12.82 -7.59
N ARG A 229 12.28 -11.72 -8.10
CA ARG A 229 12.75 -11.01 -9.31
C ARG A 229 12.92 -9.49 -9.12
N SER A 230 13.10 -9.04 -7.87
CA SER A 230 12.97 -7.63 -7.43
C SER A 230 13.80 -6.57 -8.17
N THR A 231 14.84 -6.94 -8.94
CA THR A 231 15.76 -6.00 -9.60
C THR A 231 15.52 -5.81 -11.10
N LYS A 232 14.61 -6.56 -11.75
CA LYS A 232 14.36 -6.46 -13.20
C LYS A 232 12.92 -6.07 -13.54
N VAL A 233 12.71 -5.50 -14.72
CA VAL A 233 11.37 -5.30 -15.29
C VAL A 233 10.75 -6.67 -15.58
N CYS A 234 9.65 -6.97 -14.90
CA CYS A 234 8.93 -8.24 -15.02
C CYS A 234 7.65 -8.05 -15.81
N ILE A 235 7.41 -8.93 -16.79
CA ILE A 235 6.16 -8.99 -17.54
C ILE A 235 5.49 -10.34 -17.24
N LEU A 236 4.30 -10.27 -16.67
CA LEU A 236 3.42 -11.39 -16.34
C LEU A 236 2.26 -11.46 -17.33
N GLY A 237 2.02 -12.61 -17.93
CA GLY A 237 0.79 -12.88 -18.67
C GLY A 237 -0.16 -13.74 -17.86
N ILE A 238 -1.41 -13.31 -17.68
CA ILE A 238 -2.51 -14.11 -17.14
C ILE A 238 -3.35 -14.57 -18.33
N TRP A 239 -3.36 -15.87 -18.59
CA TRP A 239 -4.00 -16.49 -19.74
C TRP A 239 -5.14 -17.42 -19.33
N GLY A 240 -6.17 -17.54 -20.16
CA GLY A 240 -7.29 -18.45 -19.93
C GLY A 240 -8.54 -18.08 -20.72
N MET A 241 -9.54 -18.96 -20.67
CA MET A 241 -10.81 -18.79 -21.39
C MET A 241 -11.61 -17.55 -20.95
N GLY A 242 -12.58 -17.12 -21.76
CA GLY A 242 -13.53 -16.09 -21.32
C GLY A 242 -14.29 -16.53 -20.06
N GLY A 243 -14.51 -15.61 -19.13
CA GLY A 243 -15.22 -15.91 -17.87
C GLY A 243 -14.38 -16.60 -16.78
N SER A 244 -13.12 -16.94 -17.03
CA SER A 244 -12.27 -17.63 -16.03
C SER A 244 -11.82 -16.76 -14.85
N GLY A 245 -12.17 -15.47 -14.83
CA GLY A 245 -11.79 -14.55 -13.74
C GLY A 245 -10.44 -13.86 -13.89
N LYS A 246 -9.82 -13.85 -15.09
CA LYS A 246 -8.50 -13.18 -15.31
C LYS A 246 -8.44 -11.74 -14.82
N THR A 247 -9.43 -10.92 -15.19
CA THR A 247 -9.53 -9.52 -14.78
C THR A 247 -9.62 -9.42 -13.25
N THR A 248 -10.42 -10.28 -12.62
CA THR A 248 -10.55 -10.36 -11.17
C THR A 248 -9.22 -10.70 -10.50
N THR A 249 -8.50 -11.71 -11.00
CA THR A 249 -7.16 -12.06 -10.52
C THR A 249 -6.18 -10.91 -10.67
N ALA A 250 -6.18 -10.22 -11.82
CA ALA A 250 -5.31 -9.07 -12.03
C ALA A 250 -5.61 -7.90 -11.08
N LYS A 251 -6.89 -7.60 -10.83
CA LYS A 251 -7.34 -6.61 -9.85
C LYS A 251 -6.91 -6.99 -8.43
N ALA A 252 -7.01 -8.27 -8.06
CA ALA A 252 -6.58 -8.76 -6.76
C ALA A 252 -5.06 -8.66 -6.56
N ILE A 253 -4.27 -9.05 -7.56
CA ILE A 253 -2.82 -8.85 -7.53
C ILE A 253 -2.48 -7.37 -7.39
N TYR A 254 -3.11 -6.48 -8.18
CA TYR A 254 -2.94 -5.03 -8.06
C TYR A 254 -3.17 -4.57 -6.62
N ASN A 255 -4.33 -4.90 -6.05
CA ASN A 255 -4.72 -4.49 -4.71
C ASN A 255 -3.67 -4.91 -3.67
N GLN A 256 -3.08 -6.09 -3.82
CA GLN A 256 -2.07 -6.56 -2.88
C GLN A 256 -0.69 -5.91 -3.05
N ILE A 257 -0.22 -5.67 -4.28
CA ILE A 257 1.18 -5.26 -4.50
C ILE A 257 1.36 -3.79 -4.92
N HIS A 258 0.29 -3.07 -5.26
CA HIS A 258 0.38 -1.73 -5.86
C HIS A 258 1.16 -0.73 -5.00
N HIS A 259 1.07 -0.84 -3.67
CA HIS A 259 1.76 0.04 -2.71
C HIS A 259 3.30 0.01 -2.88
N ARG A 260 3.87 -1.03 -3.50
CA ARG A 260 5.31 -1.19 -3.76
C ARG A 260 5.82 -0.37 -4.96
N PHE A 261 4.96 0.35 -5.66
CA PHE A 261 5.25 1.02 -6.94
C PHE A 261 4.93 2.52 -6.90
N LEU A 262 5.80 3.33 -7.53
CA LEU A 262 5.69 4.79 -7.53
C LEU A 262 4.68 5.31 -8.57
N GLY A 263 4.51 4.59 -9.67
CA GLY A 263 3.50 4.86 -10.70
C GLY A 263 2.65 3.63 -10.92
N ARG A 264 1.35 3.81 -11.10
CA ARG A 264 0.37 2.74 -11.22
C ARG A 264 -0.62 3.09 -12.32
N SER A 265 -0.96 2.14 -13.18
CA SER A 265 -2.01 2.30 -14.18
C SER A 265 -2.73 0.98 -14.40
N PHE A 266 -4.05 1.03 -14.44
CA PHE A 266 -4.93 -0.10 -14.75
C PHE A 266 -5.78 0.27 -15.95
N ILE A 267 -5.53 -0.38 -17.08
CA ILE A 267 -6.20 -0.09 -18.35
C ILE A 267 -7.19 -1.22 -18.63
N GLU A 268 -8.48 -0.94 -18.41
CA GLU A 268 -9.58 -1.88 -18.56
C GLU A 268 -10.00 -2.05 -20.02
N ASN A 269 -10.45 -3.27 -20.36
CA ASN A 269 -11.17 -3.57 -21.61
C ASN A 269 -10.47 -3.05 -22.87
N ILE A 270 -9.15 -3.27 -23.01
CA ILE A 270 -8.35 -2.74 -24.12
C ILE A 270 -8.93 -3.13 -25.48
N ARG A 271 -9.38 -4.38 -25.62
CA ARG A 271 -10.06 -4.85 -26.82
C ARG A 271 -11.27 -3.98 -27.18
N GLU A 272 -12.19 -3.80 -26.23
CA GLU A 272 -13.43 -3.05 -26.45
C GLU A 272 -13.15 -1.59 -26.79
N VAL A 273 -12.22 -0.94 -26.08
CA VAL A 273 -11.83 0.45 -26.35
C VAL A 273 -11.25 0.60 -27.75
N CYS A 274 -10.39 -0.33 -28.19
CA CYS A 274 -9.81 -0.29 -29.53
C CYS A 274 -10.83 -0.58 -30.65
N GLU A 275 -11.83 -1.43 -30.37
CA GLU A 275 -12.87 -1.80 -31.34
C GLU A 275 -13.95 -0.72 -31.50
N THR A 276 -14.26 0.02 -30.43
CA THR A 276 -15.37 1.00 -30.40
C THR A 276 -14.94 2.43 -30.70
N ASP A 277 -13.66 2.76 -30.54
CA ASP A 277 -13.14 4.11 -30.71
C ASP A 277 -11.98 4.16 -31.71
N CYS A 278 -12.13 4.98 -32.76
CA CYS A 278 -11.09 5.18 -33.77
C CYS A 278 -9.82 5.83 -33.21
N ARG A 279 -9.90 6.49 -32.06
CA ARG A 279 -8.76 7.01 -31.28
C ARG A 279 -8.40 6.13 -30.08
N GLY A 280 -8.98 4.94 -29.95
CA GLY A 280 -8.82 4.05 -28.80
C GLY A 280 -7.35 3.85 -28.41
N HIS A 281 -6.48 3.50 -29.37
CA HIS A 281 -5.04 3.37 -29.08
C HIS A 281 -4.40 4.64 -28.50
N ALA A 282 -4.74 5.82 -29.02
CA ALA A 282 -4.20 7.08 -28.52
C ALA A 282 -4.75 7.41 -27.12
N HIS A 283 -6.04 7.16 -26.87
CA HIS A 283 -6.65 7.35 -25.56
C HIS A 283 -6.05 6.43 -24.49
N LEU A 284 -5.78 5.16 -24.83
CA LEU A 284 -5.10 4.24 -23.90
C LEU A 284 -3.68 4.73 -23.55
N GLN A 285 -2.95 5.32 -24.51
CA GLN A 285 -1.65 5.93 -24.24
C GLN A 285 -1.76 7.22 -23.40
N GLU A 286 -2.80 8.04 -23.62
CA GLU A 286 -3.08 9.23 -22.80
C GLU A 286 -3.37 8.84 -21.35
N GLN A 287 -4.21 7.82 -21.15
CA GLN A 287 -4.52 7.26 -19.84
C GLN A 287 -3.25 6.74 -19.15
N LEU A 288 -2.47 5.89 -19.83
CA LEU A 288 -1.23 5.34 -19.28
C LEU A 288 -0.27 6.44 -18.81
N LEU A 289 -0.04 7.45 -19.65
CA LEU A 289 0.83 8.56 -19.31
C LEU A 289 0.25 9.42 -18.19
N SER A 290 -1.05 9.67 -18.20
CA SER A 290 -1.71 10.49 -17.18
C SER A 290 -1.65 9.82 -15.80
N ASP A 291 -1.88 8.52 -15.74
CA ASP A 291 -1.79 7.70 -14.54
C ASP A 291 -0.36 7.68 -13.95
N LEU A 292 0.65 7.48 -14.80
CA LEU A 292 2.05 7.33 -14.38
C LEU A 292 2.79 8.66 -14.14
N LEU A 293 2.38 9.73 -14.82
CA LEU A 293 2.95 11.06 -14.66
C LEU A 293 2.15 11.93 -13.70
N LYS A 294 0.91 11.55 -13.38
CA LYS A 294 -0.06 12.32 -12.57
C LYS A 294 -0.29 13.73 -13.13
N THR A 295 -0.35 13.83 -14.46
CA THR A 295 -0.57 15.07 -15.22
C THR A 295 -1.40 14.77 -16.46
N ASN A 296 -2.29 15.68 -16.86
CA ASN A 296 -3.05 15.53 -18.09
C ASN A 296 -2.13 15.54 -19.32
N VAL A 297 -2.20 14.48 -20.12
CA VAL A 297 -1.44 14.36 -21.38
C VAL A 297 -2.40 14.31 -22.57
N LYS A 298 -2.07 15.02 -23.64
CA LYS A 298 -2.77 14.95 -24.93
C LYS A 298 -1.88 14.32 -25.98
N ILE A 299 -2.41 13.36 -26.73
CA ILE A 299 -1.72 12.59 -27.77
C ILE A 299 -2.48 12.76 -29.09
N HIS A 300 -1.81 13.39 -30.05
CA HIS A 300 -2.40 13.65 -31.37
C HIS A 300 -2.26 12.47 -32.34
N SER A 301 -1.37 11.51 -32.06
CA SER A 301 -1.22 10.29 -32.86
C SER A 301 -0.57 9.17 -32.05
N VAL A 302 -0.84 7.91 -32.41
CA VAL A 302 -0.30 6.73 -31.71
C VAL A 302 1.23 6.71 -31.70
N GLY A 303 1.87 7.09 -32.82
CA GLY A 303 3.33 7.16 -32.90
C GLY A 303 3.93 8.19 -31.95
N MET A 304 3.29 9.35 -31.82
CA MET A 304 3.67 10.37 -30.82
C MET A 304 3.51 9.85 -29.40
N GLY A 305 2.41 9.15 -29.11
CA GLY A 305 2.18 8.55 -27.79
C GLY A 305 3.23 7.52 -27.43
N THR A 306 3.58 6.64 -28.36
CA THR A 306 4.64 5.62 -28.17
C THR A 306 5.98 6.27 -27.85
N ALA A 307 6.38 7.29 -28.63
CA ALA A 307 7.62 8.02 -28.39
C ALA A 307 7.60 8.76 -27.04
N MET A 308 6.43 9.25 -26.61
CA MET A 308 6.29 9.94 -25.34
C MET A 308 6.39 8.97 -24.15
N ILE A 309 5.75 7.79 -24.24
CA ILE A 309 5.91 6.69 -23.26
C ILE A 309 7.38 6.33 -23.12
N GLU A 310 8.06 6.06 -24.23
CA GLU A 310 9.48 5.73 -24.24
C GLU A 310 10.31 6.82 -23.57
N ASN A 311 10.23 8.08 -24.01
CA ASN A 311 11.09 9.16 -23.52
C ASN A 311 10.80 9.57 -22.06
N ARG A 312 9.53 9.53 -21.64
CA ARG A 312 9.10 9.99 -20.31
C ARG A 312 9.29 8.92 -19.25
N LEU A 313 9.11 7.64 -19.60
CA LEU A 313 9.20 6.53 -18.65
C LEU A 313 10.56 5.84 -18.63
N ALA A 314 11.35 5.89 -19.72
CA ALA A 314 12.63 5.17 -19.94
C ALA A 314 13.51 5.02 -18.68
N GLY A 315 13.30 3.93 -17.94
CA GLY A 315 14.13 3.57 -16.80
C GLY A 315 13.91 4.39 -15.51
N LYS A 316 13.08 5.45 -15.52
CA LYS A 316 13.10 6.47 -14.45
C LYS A 316 12.30 6.13 -13.21
N LYS A 317 11.24 5.33 -13.36
CA LYS A 317 10.29 5.03 -12.27
C LYS A 317 10.00 3.54 -12.24
N LYS A 318 9.91 3.03 -11.00
CA LYS A 318 9.35 1.71 -10.71
C LYS A 318 7.82 1.79 -10.81
N VAL A 319 7.23 1.15 -11.82
CA VAL A 319 5.80 1.24 -12.12
C VAL A 319 5.10 -0.12 -12.12
N LEU A 320 3.82 -0.12 -11.79
CA LEU A 320 2.90 -1.26 -11.96
C LEU A 320 1.87 -0.91 -13.04
N ILE A 321 1.83 -1.70 -14.11
CA ILE A 321 0.90 -1.50 -15.23
C ILE A 321 0.10 -2.77 -15.40
N ILE A 322 -1.23 -2.66 -15.49
CA ILE A 322 -2.07 -3.77 -15.91
C ILE A 322 -2.79 -3.43 -17.20
N LEU A 323 -2.71 -4.35 -18.15
CA LEU A 323 -3.32 -4.29 -19.47
C LEU A 323 -4.38 -5.39 -19.55
N ASP A 324 -5.65 -5.02 -19.44
CA ASP A 324 -6.77 -5.97 -19.36
C ASP A 324 -7.45 -6.21 -20.71
N ASP A 325 -7.85 -7.46 -20.96
CA ASP A 325 -8.53 -7.97 -22.16
C ASP A 325 -7.80 -7.63 -23.47
N VAL A 326 -6.49 -7.92 -23.55
CA VAL A 326 -5.69 -7.74 -24.76
C VAL A 326 -5.98 -8.86 -25.76
N ASN A 327 -6.30 -8.52 -27.01
CA ASN A 327 -6.53 -9.49 -28.09
C ASN A 327 -5.66 -9.27 -29.34
N GLU A 328 -4.92 -8.17 -29.43
CA GLU A 328 -4.06 -7.89 -30.57
C GLU A 328 -2.65 -7.46 -30.18
N PHE A 329 -1.65 -7.90 -30.95
CA PHE A 329 -0.26 -7.55 -30.68
C PHE A 329 0.03 -6.05 -30.87
N GLY A 330 -0.76 -5.36 -31.72
CA GLY A 330 -0.65 -3.92 -31.91
C GLY A 330 -0.89 -3.13 -30.62
N GLN A 331 -1.83 -3.59 -29.79
CA GLN A 331 -2.14 -3.00 -28.47
C GLN A 331 -0.91 -3.06 -27.55
N LEU A 332 -0.28 -4.23 -27.44
CA LEU A 332 0.93 -4.42 -26.64
C LEU A 332 2.11 -3.59 -27.18
N LYS A 333 2.29 -3.54 -28.50
CA LYS A 333 3.36 -2.76 -29.12
C LYS A 333 3.25 -1.27 -28.78
N ASN A 334 2.02 -0.74 -28.68
CA ASN A 334 1.76 0.68 -28.44
C ASN A 334 1.85 1.07 -26.95
N LEU A 335 1.67 0.13 -26.02
CA LEU A 335 1.63 0.40 -24.56
C LEU A 335 2.87 -0.11 -23.81
N CYS A 336 3.41 -1.27 -24.20
CA CYS A 336 4.55 -1.92 -23.53
C CYS A 336 5.49 -2.62 -24.52
N GLY A 337 5.72 -2.02 -25.70
CA GLY A 337 6.46 -2.63 -26.80
C GLY A 337 7.94 -2.95 -26.49
N ASN A 338 8.53 -2.33 -25.47
CA ASN A 338 9.89 -2.62 -25.03
C ASN A 338 10.03 -2.52 -23.50
N ARG A 339 10.68 -3.51 -22.88
CA ARG A 339 10.97 -3.54 -21.43
C ARG A 339 11.82 -2.35 -20.97
N ARG A 340 12.67 -1.80 -21.86
CA ARG A 340 13.53 -0.64 -21.56
C ARG A 340 12.75 0.65 -21.33
N TRP A 341 11.46 0.68 -21.65
CA TRP A 341 10.61 1.83 -21.36
C TRP A 341 10.35 1.99 -19.85
N PHE A 342 10.59 0.96 -19.03
CA PHE A 342 10.25 0.98 -17.61
C PHE A 342 11.49 0.89 -16.71
N GLY A 343 11.41 1.44 -15.50
CA GLY A 343 12.48 1.39 -14.50
C GLY A 343 12.67 0.00 -13.90
N GLU A 344 13.84 -0.24 -13.34
CA GLU A 344 14.12 -1.49 -12.61
C GLU A 344 13.09 -1.77 -11.52
N GLY A 345 12.75 -3.04 -11.35
CA GLY A 345 11.69 -3.49 -10.44
C GLY A 345 10.25 -3.18 -10.90
N SER A 346 10.04 -2.64 -12.10
CA SER A 346 8.69 -2.43 -12.65
C SER A 346 8.01 -3.75 -13.01
N MET A 347 6.68 -3.74 -12.99
CA MET A 347 5.85 -4.88 -13.31
C MET A 347 4.78 -4.51 -14.33
N VAL A 348 4.64 -5.34 -15.37
CA VAL A 348 3.54 -5.27 -16.33
C VAL A 348 2.75 -6.57 -16.25
N ILE A 349 1.45 -6.50 -16.01
CA ILE A 349 0.53 -7.64 -15.99
C ILE A 349 -0.40 -7.54 -17.20
N ILE A 350 -0.54 -8.60 -17.96
CA ILE A 350 -1.35 -8.64 -19.18
C ILE A 350 -2.40 -9.73 -19.01
N THR A 351 -3.69 -9.41 -19.16
CA THR A 351 -4.73 -10.45 -19.26
C THR A 351 -5.08 -10.68 -20.73
N THR A 352 -5.17 -11.95 -21.14
CA THR A 352 -5.53 -12.29 -22.52
C THR A 352 -6.15 -13.67 -22.63
N ARG A 353 -6.86 -13.91 -23.73
CA ARG A 353 -7.32 -15.25 -24.14
C ARG A 353 -6.37 -15.89 -25.16
N ASP A 354 -5.44 -15.13 -25.73
CA ASP A 354 -4.54 -15.57 -26.79
C ASP A 354 -3.10 -15.70 -26.30
N LEU A 355 -2.70 -16.94 -26.01
CA LEU A 355 -1.35 -17.28 -25.56
C LEU A 355 -0.26 -16.81 -26.54
N ARG A 356 -0.57 -16.74 -27.85
CA ARG A 356 0.40 -16.34 -28.88
C ARG A 356 0.91 -14.91 -28.68
N LEU A 357 0.09 -14.03 -28.12
CA LEU A 357 0.48 -12.65 -27.79
C LEU A 357 1.57 -12.63 -26.73
N LEU A 358 1.43 -13.45 -25.69
CA LEU A 358 2.39 -13.57 -24.59
C LEU A 358 3.71 -14.19 -25.06
N THR A 359 3.62 -15.25 -25.87
CA THR A 359 4.81 -15.90 -26.47
C THR A 359 5.57 -14.93 -27.37
N ARG A 360 4.85 -14.15 -28.19
CA ARG A 360 5.46 -13.15 -29.10
C ARG A 360 6.11 -12.00 -28.33
N LEU A 361 5.51 -11.55 -27.23
CA LEU A 361 6.07 -10.51 -26.36
C LEU A 361 7.25 -11.01 -25.52
N LYS A 362 7.42 -12.33 -25.38
CA LYS A 362 8.42 -12.99 -24.52
C LYS A 362 8.26 -12.56 -23.07
N VAL A 363 7.09 -12.80 -22.49
CA VAL A 363 6.82 -12.55 -21.07
C VAL A 363 7.71 -13.42 -20.18
N ASP A 364 7.93 -13.01 -18.93
CA ASP A 364 8.78 -13.73 -17.99
C ASP A 364 8.07 -14.94 -17.36
N TYR A 365 6.76 -14.84 -17.22
CA TYR A 365 5.93 -15.89 -16.66
C TYR A 365 4.52 -15.80 -17.26
N VAL A 366 3.95 -16.97 -17.50
CA VAL A 366 2.56 -17.14 -17.92
C VAL A 366 1.85 -17.88 -16.80
N TYR A 367 0.87 -17.22 -16.20
CA TYR A 367 -0.07 -17.82 -15.28
C TYR A 367 -1.29 -18.30 -16.07
N GLU A 368 -1.47 -19.61 -16.19
CA GLU A 368 -2.64 -20.22 -16.81
C GLU A 368 -3.77 -20.28 -15.76
N MET A 369 -4.92 -19.72 -16.10
CA MET A 369 -6.12 -19.84 -15.27
C MET A 369 -6.70 -21.23 -15.43
N ASP A 370 -6.56 -22.04 -14.40
CA ASP A 370 -7.27 -23.30 -14.30
C ASP A 370 -8.78 -23.09 -14.20
N LYS A 371 -9.52 -24.14 -14.59
CA LYS A 371 -10.95 -24.21 -14.27
C LYS A 371 -11.10 -24.34 -12.76
N MET A 372 -12.13 -23.71 -12.21
CA MET A 372 -12.50 -23.90 -10.83
C MET A 372 -12.74 -25.40 -10.56
N ASP A 373 -12.23 -25.88 -9.43
CA ASP A 373 -12.54 -27.24 -8.99
C ASP A 373 -14.00 -27.35 -8.53
N GLN A 374 -14.44 -28.58 -8.19
CA GLN A 374 -15.84 -28.79 -7.77
C GLN A 374 -16.21 -28.00 -6.51
N ASN A 375 -15.28 -27.82 -5.58
CA ASN A 375 -15.55 -27.10 -4.34
C ASN A 375 -15.61 -25.59 -4.61
N GLU A 376 -14.64 -25.05 -5.36
CA GLU A 376 -14.65 -23.64 -5.78
C GLU A 376 -15.90 -23.30 -6.60
N SER A 377 -16.32 -24.23 -7.48
CA SER A 377 -17.54 -24.06 -8.26
C SER A 377 -18.79 -24.08 -7.38
N LEU A 378 -18.83 -24.88 -6.31
CA LEU A 378 -19.95 -24.92 -5.37
C LEU A 378 -19.98 -23.71 -4.43
N GLU A 379 -18.83 -23.11 -4.13
CA GLU A 379 -18.76 -21.88 -3.30
C GLU A 379 -19.20 -20.64 -4.09
N LEU A 380 -19.05 -20.65 -5.42
CA LEU A 380 -19.43 -19.54 -6.29
C LEU A 380 -20.95 -19.41 -6.51
N PHE A 381 -21.69 -20.52 -6.46
CA PHE A 381 -23.14 -20.61 -6.77
C PHE A 381 -23.95 -20.98 -5.54
#